data_AF-A0A418LYF6-F1
#
_entry.id   AF-A0A418LYF6-F1
#
_cell.length_a   1.000
_cell.length_b   1.000
_cell.length_c   1.000
_cell.angle_alpha   90.00
_cell.angle_beta   90.00
_cell.angle_gamma   90.00
#
_symmetry.space_group_name_H-M   'P 1'
#
loop_
_entity.id
_entity.type
_entity.pdbx_description
1 polymer ?
#
loop_
_entity_poly.entity_id
_entity_poly.type
_entity_poly.pdbx_seq_one_letter_code
_entity_poly.pdbx_strand_id
1 'polypeptide(L)' 'MRQTLIVLGVICTIGCFFGFCVALVDIVQDVKTGVYKANFQEVALEILGFSLYTALAFRFLRSKIPLV' A
#
# COMPACT_ATOMS: atom_id res chain seq x y z
N MET A 1 7.75 -19.21 19.77
CA MET A 1 7.68 -18.95 18.31
C MET A 1 6.41 -18.21 17.88
N ARG A 2 5.19 -18.61 18.31
CA ARG A 2 3.93 -17.93 17.91
C ARG A 2 3.88 -16.42 18.24
N GLN A 3 4.33 -16.01 19.43
CA GLN A 3 4.34 -14.60 19.83
C GLN A 3 5.27 -13.75 18.95
N THR A 4 6.47 -14.26 18.62
CA THR A 4 7.42 -13.59 17.71
C THR A 4 6.80 -13.33 16.34
N LEU A 5 6.08 -14.31 15.79
CA LEU A 5 5.39 -14.17 14.50
C LEU A 5 4.27 -13.13 14.54
N ILE A 6 3.52 -13.07 15.65
CA ILE A 6 2.47 -12.05 15.84
C ILE A 6 3.11 -10.65 15.89
N VAL A 7 4.17 -10.48 16.68
CA VAL A 7 4.88 -9.19 16.79
C VAL A 7 5.44 -8.76 15.44
N LEU A 8 6.09 -9.67 14.70
CA LEU A 8 6.56 -9.41 13.33
C LEU A 8 5.41 -9.02 12.40
N GLY A 9 4.27 -9.73 12.48
CA GLY A 9 3.08 -9.42 11.69
C GLY A 9 2.52 -8.03 11.98
N VAL A 10 2.46 -7.63 13.25
CA VAL A 10 2.01 -6.28 13.66
C VAL A 10 2.96 -5.21 13.15
N ILE A 11 4.27 -5.39 13.34
CA ILE A 11 5.29 -4.43 12.88
C ILE A 11 5.23 -4.28 11.35
N CYS A 12 5.14 -5.40 10.61
CA CYS A 12 4.99 -5.36 9.16
C CYS A 12 3.71 -4.63 8.73
N THR A 13 2.58 -4.90 9.39
CA THR A 13 1.30 -4.25 9.06
C THR A 13 1.38 -2.74 9.25
N ILE A 14 1.95 -2.29 10.37
CA ILE A 14 2.14 -0.86 10.66
C ILE A 14 3.11 -0.23 9.64
N GLY A 15 4.22 -0.91 9.33
CA GLY A 15 5.19 -0.45 8.34
C GLY A 15 4.59 -0.30 6.94
N CYS A 16 3.83 -1.29 6.48
CA CYS A 16 3.13 -1.23 5.20
C CYS A 16 2.08 -0.11 5.17
N PHE A 17 1.33 0.08 6.26
CA PHE A 17 0.36 1.18 6.36
C PHE A 17 1.05 2.55 6.32
N PHE A 18 2.18 2.73 7.01
CA PHE A 18 2.94 3.96 6.95
C PHE A 18 3.48 4.23 5.53
N GLY A 19 4.03 3.21 4.87
CA GLY A 19 4.48 3.31 3.48
C GLY A 19 3.35 3.72 2.52
N PHE A 20 2.15 3.16 2.70
CA PHE A 20 0.95 3.56 1.94
C PHE A 20 0.61 5.05 2.14
N CYS A 21 0.64 5.54 3.38
CA CYS A 21 0.37 6.95 3.67
C CYS A 21 1.42 7.88 3.06
N VAL A 22 2.71 7.52 3.13
CA VAL A 22 3.80 8.29 2.50
C VAL A 22 3.61 8.34 1.00
N ALA A 23 3.32 7.20 0.36
CA ALA A 23 3.09 7.14 -1.07
C ALA A 23 1.88 7.98 -1.52
N LEU A 24 0.84 8.11 -0.70
CA LEU A 24 -0.28 9.03 -1.00
C LEU A 24 0.16 10.49 -1.02
N VAL A 25 1.04 10.89 -0.10
CA VAL A 25 1.58 12.26 -0.05
C VAL A 25 2.46 12.51 -1.28
N ASP A 26 3.28 11.53 -1.65
CA ASP A 26 4.18 11.58 -2.81
C ASP A 26 3.39 11.80 -4.11
N ILE A 27 2.35 11.00 -4.34
CA ILE A 27 1.44 11.17 -5.50
C ILE A 27 0.89 12.60 -5.57
N VAL A 28 0.44 13.15 -4.45
CA VAL A 28 -0.11 14.52 -4.40
C VAL A 28 0.97 15.55 -4.74
N GLN A 29 2.21 15.32 -4.31
CA GLN A 29 3.34 16.18 -4.63
C GLN A 29 3.71 16.08 -6.11
N ASP A 30 3.79 14.89 -6.68
CA ASP A 30 4.19 14.67 -8.07
C ASP A 30 3.18 15.16 -9.10
N VAL A 31 1.89 15.07 -8.77
CA VAL A 31 0.83 15.72 -9.55
C VAL A 31 1.03 17.24 -9.55
N LYS A 32 1.39 17.84 -8.41
CA LYS A 32 1.55 19.30 -8.27
C LYS A 32 2.82 19.82 -8.94
N THR A 33 3.95 19.12 -8.80
CA THR A 33 5.23 19.49 -9.39
C THR A 33 5.28 19.20 -10.89
N GLY A 34 4.37 18.35 -11.39
CA GLY A 34 4.27 17.97 -12.80
C GLY A 34 5.25 16.87 -13.20
N VAL A 35 5.87 16.19 -12.23
CA VAL A 35 6.79 15.04 -12.45
C VAL A 35 6.13 13.98 -13.34
N TYR A 36 4.83 13.72 -13.11
CA TYR A 36 4.04 12.79 -13.92
C TYR A 36 3.93 13.11 -15.40
N LYS A 37 4.05 14.39 -15.78
CA LYS A 37 4.07 14.79 -17.20
C LYS A 37 5.40 14.48 -17.86
N ALA A 38 6.49 14.51 -17.09
CA ALA A 38 7.83 14.18 -17.55
C ALA A 38 8.10 12.67 -17.49
N ASN A 39 7.47 11.95 -16.56
CA ASN A 39 7.73 10.53 -16.31
C ASN A 39 6.42 9.73 -16.16
N PHE A 40 5.83 9.35 -17.29
CA PHE A 40 4.60 8.54 -17.29
C PHE A 40 4.78 7.13 -16.72
N GLN A 41 6.01 6.60 -16.73
CA GLN A 41 6.30 5.27 -16.20
C GLN A 41 6.14 5.23 -14.67
N GLU A 42 6.52 6.30 -13.98
CA GLU A 42 6.39 6.47 -12.53
C GLU A 42 4.92 6.43 -12.12
N VAL A 43 4.07 7.18 -12.82
CA VAL A 43 2.61 7.14 -12.65
C VAL A 43 2.06 5.72 -12.74
N ALA A 44 2.47 4.97 -13.77
CA ALA A 44 1.98 3.62 -14.00
C ALA A 44 2.40 2.66 -12.89
N LEU A 45 3.66 2.75 -12.43
CA LEU A 45 4.19 1.91 -11.36
C LEU A 45 3.52 2.21 -10.02
N GLU A 46 3.28 3.48 -9.70
CA GLU A 46 2.63 3.88 -8.45
C GLU A 46 1.17 3.47 -8.43
N ILE A 47 0.41 3.70 -9.51
CA ILE A 47 -0.98 3.27 -9.61
C ILE A 47 -1.08 1.73 -9.51
N LEU A 48 -0.18 0.99 -10.15
CA LEU A 48 -0.13 -0.47 -10.03
C LEU A 48 0.18 -0.89 -8.59
N GLY A 49 1.17 -0.26 -7.95
CA GLY A 49 1.53 -0.53 -6.56
C GLY A 49 0.34 -0.32 -5.61
N PHE A 50 -0.35 0.81 -5.73
CA PHE A 50 -1.56 1.10 -4.96
C PHE A 50 -2.67 0.09 -5.22
N SER A 51 -2.97 -0.18 -6.49
CA SER A 51 -4.04 -1.09 -6.88
C SER A 51 -3.79 -2.51 -6.36
N LEU A 52 -2.56 -3.00 -6.48
CA LEU A 52 -2.15 -4.31 -5.97
C LEU A 52 -2.23 -4.36 -4.45
N TYR A 53 -1.71 -3.34 -3.74
CA TYR A 53 -1.78 -3.28 -2.28
C TYR A 53 -3.23 -3.32 -1.78
N THR A 54 -4.09 -2.49 -2.37
CA THR A 54 -5.52 -2.44 -2.03
C THR A 54 -6.22 -3.77 -2.34
N ALA A 55 -5.97 -4.36 -3.51
CA ALA A 55 -6.56 -5.66 -3.88
C ALA A 55 -6.13 -6.78 -2.91
N LEU A 56 -4.86 -6.82 -2.52
CA LEU A 56 -4.35 -7.78 -1.55
C LEU A 56 -4.92 -7.56 -0.16
N ALA A 57 -5.10 -6.32 0.27
CA ALA A 57 -5.77 -5.99 1.53
C ALA A 57 -7.22 -6.48 1.54
N PHE A 58 -7.99 -6.23 0.47
CA PHE A 58 -9.35 -6.75 0.32
C PHE A 58 -9.40 -8.28 0.30
N ARG A 59 -8.48 -8.92 -0.42
CA ARG A 59 -8.37 -10.39 -0.45
C ARG A 59 -8.08 -10.95 0.95
N PHE A 60 -7.20 -10.30 1.71
CA PHE A 60 -6.90 -10.69 3.09
C PHE A 60 -8.14 -10.53 3.98
N LEU A 61 -8.82 -9.38 3.93
CA LEU A 61 -10.05 -9.13 4.70
C LEU A 61 -11.10 -10.20 4.39
N ARG A 62 -11.37 -10.50 3.11
CA ARG A 62 -12.32 -11.55 2.71
C ARG A 62 -11.93 -12.94 3.22
N SER A 63 -10.64 -13.22 3.38
CA SER A 63 -10.17 -14.52 3.90
C SER A 63 -10.27 -14.65 5.43
N LYS A 64 -10.47 -13.53 6.14
CA LYS A 64 -10.47 -13.48 7.62
C LYS A 64 -11.81 -13.05 8.21
N ILE A 65 -12.64 -12.35 7.47
CA ILE A 65 -13.99 -11.97 7.86
C ILE A 65 -14.93 -13.04 7.29
N PRO A 66 -15.56 -13.89 8.12
CA PRO A 66 -16.62 -14.76 7.65
C PRO A 66 -17.75 -13.88 7.15
N LEU A 67 -17.99 -13.89 5.84
CA LEU A 67 -19.25 -13.39 5.28
C LEU A 67 -20.33 -14.34 5.80
N VAL A 68 -21.20 -13.81 6.67
CA VAL A 68 -22.38 -14.50 7.24
C VAL A 68 -23.22 -15.09 6.12
#